data_AF-A0AAD5MIR6-F1
#
_entry.id   AF-A0AAD5MIR6-F1
#
_cell.length_a   1.000
_cell.length_b   1.000
_cell.length_c   1.000
_cell.angle_alpha   90.00
_cell.angle_beta   90.00
_cell.angle_gamma   90.00
#
_symmetry.space_group_name_H-M   'P 1'
#
loop_
_entity.id
_entity.type
_entity.pdbx_description
1 polymer ?
#
loop_
_entity_poly.entity_id
_entity_poly.type
_entity_poly.pdbx_seq_one_letter_code
_entity_poly.pdbx_strand_id
1 'polypeptide(L)'
;MPHTGSCTGTKCANITPSSLLPELEEGNIYPGVTACTESCGGPGCDCFYWSSGCLFYRIYLTPLSIDIYELFHCNRWSETANVEITHFNAIKGKTESHMIHMRPNIPVTWNSFTYTLTSITIPPTPMLNVPFISNGNQTAIWPTRTLPPLQCNIELQPEISSARL
;
A
#
# COMPACT_ATOMS: atom_id res chain seq x y z
N MET A 1 18.49 -29.66 19.27
CA MET A 1 18.52 -30.97 19.98
C MET A 1 17.41 -31.01 21.01
N PRO A 2 16.93 -32.20 21.41
CA PRO A 2 15.94 -32.32 22.48
C PRO A 2 16.47 -31.71 23.77
N HIS A 3 15.60 -31.05 24.54
CA HIS A 3 15.93 -30.40 25.82
C HIS A 3 16.94 -29.25 25.70
N THR A 4 17.05 -28.61 24.54
CA THR A 4 17.97 -27.48 24.32
C THR A 4 17.24 -26.37 23.55
N GLY A 5 17.51 -25.12 23.92
CA GLY A 5 16.86 -23.95 23.31
C GLY A 5 15.34 -24.03 23.43
N SER A 6 14.66 -23.64 22.36
CA SER A 6 13.21 -23.68 22.21
C SER A 6 12.66 -25.11 22.10
N CYS A 7 13.50 -26.14 21.97
CA CYS A 7 13.09 -27.54 21.88
C CYS A 7 12.94 -28.19 23.26
N THR A 8 12.03 -27.64 24.08
CA THR A 8 11.77 -28.09 25.46
C THR A 8 10.26 -28.26 25.71
N GLY A 9 9.88 -28.96 26.79
CA GLY A 9 8.47 -29.16 27.16
C GLY A 9 7.66 -29.87 26.08
N THR A 10 6.60 -29.21 25.60
CA THR A 10 5.72 -29.68 24.52
C THR A 10 6.27 -29.44 23.10
N LYS A 11 7.51 -28.92 22.98
CA LYS A 11 8.27 -28.83 21.72
C LYS A 11 7.49 -28.12 20.59
N CYS A 12 7.38 -28.76 19.42
CA CYS A 12 6.67 -28.22 18.26
C CYS A 12 5.19 -27.94 18.53
N ALA A 13 4.55 -28.64 19.47
CA ALA A 13 3.14 -28.39 19.80
C ALA A 13 2.92 -27.03 20.46
N ASN A 14 3.98 -26.39 20.99
CA ASN A 14 3.92 -25.03 21.54
C ASN A 14 4.24 -23.94 20.50
N ILE A 15 4.65 -24.32 19.29
CA ILE A 15 5.06 -23.36 18.25
C ILE A 15 3.86 -22.99 17.40
N THR A 16 3.59 -21.69 17.34
CA THR A 16 2.53 -21.11 16.51
C THR A 16 3.11 -20.40 15.28
N PRO A 17 2.30 -20.15 14.24
CA PRO A 17 2.70 -19.35 13.07
C PRO A 17 3.32 -17.99 13.39
N SER A 18 2.94 -17.37 14.51
CA SER A 18 3.41 -16.07 14.97
C SER A 18 4.58 -16.15 15.97
N SER A 19 5.04 -17.34 16.33
CA SER A 19 6.13 -17.51 17.30
C SER A 19 7.44 -16.94 16.76
N LEU A 20 8.11 -16.11 17.57
CA LEU A 20 9.43 -15.58 17.29
C LEU A 20 10.45 -16.36 18.12
N LEU A 21 11.31 -17.10 17.45
CA LEU A 21 12.28 -17.99 18.10
C LEU A 21 13.68 -17.38 18.06
N PRO A 22 14.45 -17.45 19.15
CA PRO A 22 15.83 -16.93 19.18
C PRO A 22 16.74 -17.66 18.17
N GLU A 23 16.46 -18.92 17.86
CA GLU A 23 17.18 -19.67 16.83
C GLU A 23 16.96 -19.13 15.40
N LEU A 24 15.94 -18.29 15.21
CA LEU A 24 15.52 -17.72 13.91
C LEU A 24 15.53 -16.18 13.94
N GLU A 25 16.42 -15.58 14.74
CA GLU A 25 16.48 -14.12 14.98
C GLU A 25 16.52 -13.28 13.69
N GLU A 26 17.32 -13.69 12.71
CA GLU A 26 17.46 -13.00 11.42
C GLU A 26 16.13 -12.85 10.67
N GLY A 27 15.24 -13.87 10.77
CA GLY A 27 13.94 -13.85 10.11
C GLY A 27 12.83 -13.19 10.94
N ASN A 28 13.06 -12.93 12.23
CA ASN A 28 12.03 -12.41 13.14
C ASN A 28 11.66 -10.94 12.83
N ILE A 29 12.55 -10.19 12.17
CA ILE A 29 12.31 -8.80 11.76
C ILE A 29 11.39 -8.68 10.54
N TYR A 30 11.19 -9.78 9.81
CA TYR A 30 10.42 -9.81 8.58
C TYR A 30 9.05 -10.45 8.79
N PRO A 31 8.02 -9.99 8.06
CA PRO A 31 6.71 -10.65 8.06
C PRO A 31 6.86 -12.07 7.53
N GLY A 32 6.32 -13.03 8.27
CA GLY A 32 6.51 -14.44 7.97
C GLY A 32 5.81 -15.37 8.94
N VAL A 33 5.88 -16.65 8.63
CA VAL A 33 5.26 -17.75 9.39
C VAL A 33 6.34 -18.66 9.91
N THR A 34 6.33 -18.89 11.21
CA THR A 34 7.20 -19.86 11.90
C THR A 34 6.51 -21.22 11.98
N ALA A 35 7.27 -22.28 11.79
CA ALA A 35 6.79 -23.64 11.90
C ALA A 35 7.86 -24.54 12.55
N CYS A 36 7.41 -25.70 13.02
CA CYS A 36 8.25 -26.70 13.66
C CYS A 36 7.84 -28.08 13.21
N THR A 37 8.81 -28.92 12.87
CA THR A 37 8.61 -30.35 12.70
C THR A 37 9.50 -31.12 13.67
N GLU A 38 8.94 -32.16 14.27
CA GLU A 38 9.74 -33.05 15.11
C GLU A 38 10.70 -33.85 14.22
N SER A 39 11.96 -33.93 14.65
CA SER A 39 13.01 -34.67 13.98
C SER A 39 13.41 -35.90 14.80
N CYS A 40 14.19 -36.80 14.20
CA CYS A 40 14.69 -37.96 14.93
C CYS A 40 15.58 -37.54 16.11
N GLY A 41 15.47 -38.30 17.19
CA GLY A 41 16.33 -38.19 18.37
C GLY A 41 17.15 -39.46 18.57
N GLY A 42 17.89 -39.49 19.68
CA GLY A 42 18.69 -40.63 20.12
C GLY A 42 20.06 -40.72 19.45
N PRO A 43 20.93 -41.62 19.96
CA PRO A 43 22.33 -41.72 19.52
C PRO A 43 22.49 -42.07 18.04
N GLY A 44 21.48 -42.70 17.43
CA GLY A 44 21.46 -42.97 15.98
C GLY A 44 21.27 -41.73 15.11
N CYS A 45 20.92 -40.59 15.71
CA CYS A 45 20.80 -39.29 15.06
C CYS A 45 21.72 -38.24 15.70
N ASP A 46 22.89 -38.68 16.20
CA ASP A 46 23.89 -37.85 16.90
C ASP A 46 23.34 -37.03 18.07
N CYS A 47 22.25 -37.47 18.69
CA CYS A 47 21.61 -36.82 19.83
C CYS A 47 21.72 -37.71 21.07
N PHE A 48 22.19 -37.19 22.21
CA PHE A 48 22.28 -38.00 23.43
C PHE A 48 20.90 -38.47 23.95
N TYR A 49 19.86 -37.68 23.73
CA TYR A 49 18.51 -37.93 24.25
C TYR A 49 17.63 -38.71 23.27
N TRP A 50 16.94 -39.75 23.74
CA TRP A 50 15.96 -40.55 22.97
C TRP A 50 14.69 -39.78 22.55
N SER A 51 14.46 -38.63 23.17
CA SER A 51 13.37 -37.70 22.86
C SER A 51 13.53 -37.14 21.43
N SER A 52 12.45 -36.88 20.70
CA SER A 52 12.51 -36.26 19.36
C SER A 52 13.20 -34.89 19.37
N GLY A 53 13.95 -34.58 18.31
CA GLY A 53 14.49 -33.24 18.09
C GLY A 53 13.42 -32.29 17.54
N CYS A 54 13.79 -31.02 17.38
CA CYS A 54 12.93 -30.00 16.77
C CYS A 54 13.68 -29.34 15.63
N LEU A 55 13.07 -29.32 14.44
CA LEU A 55 13.51 -28.54 13.30
C LEU A 55 12.60 -27.32 13.19
N PHE A 56 13.11 -26.18 13.63
CA PHE A 56 12.43 -24.89 13.50
C PHE A 56 12.79 -24.26 12.16
N TYR A 57 11.79 -23.69 11.49
CA TYR A 57 12.01 -22.90 10.29
C TYR A 57 10.99 -21.78 10.20
N ARG A 58 11.37 -20.70 9.51
CA ARG A 58 10.50 -19.56 9.25
C ARG A 58 10.56 -19.21 7.78
N ILE A 59 9.39 -19.05 7.18
CA ILE A 59 9.24 -18.57 5.81
C ILE A 59 8.81 -17.11 5.92
N TYR A 60 9.65 -16.19 5.44
CA TYR A 60 9.46 -14.75 5.58
C TYR A 60 9.72 -14.01 4.28
N LEU A 61 9.20 -12.78 4.19
CA LEU A 61 9.32 -11.92 3.02
C LEU A 61 10.28 -10.77 3.30
N THR A 62 11.26 -10.58 2.42
CA THR A 62 12.15 -9.42 2.43
C THR A 62 11.73 -8.43 1.34
N PRO A 63 11.77 -7.12 1.62
CA PRO A 63 11.46 -6.12 0.60
C PRO A 63 12.54 -6.13 -0.49
N LEU A 64 12.11 -6.15 -1.76
CA LEU A 64 13.01 -6.03 -2.92
C LEU A 64 13.38 -4.57 -3.23
N SER A 65 12.53 -3.63 -2.81
CA SER A 65 12.73 -2.18 -2.94
C SER A 65 12.27 -1.48 -1.66
N ILE A 66 12.74 -0.26 -1.45
CA ILE A 66 12.29 0.66 -0.40
C ILE A 66 11.02 1.43 -0.82
N ASP A 67 10.56 1.29 -2.06
CA ASP A 67 9.37 1.98 -2.56
C ASP A 67 8.10 1.46 -1.88
N ILE A 68 7.33 2.36 -1.29
CA ILE A 68 6.04 2.07 -0.66
C ILE A 68 4.94 2.56 -1.61
N TYR A 69 3.99 1.67 -1.88
CA TYR A 69 2.85 1.98 -2.72
C TYR A 69 1.57 2.03 -1.90
N GLU A 70 0.80 3.11 -2.09
CA GLU A 70 -0.52 3.28 -1.53
C GLU A 70 -1.57 2.88 -2.55
N LEU A 71 -2.47 1.96 -2.16
CA LEU A 71 -3.68 1.66 -2.92
C LEU A 71 -4.85 2.42 -2.33
N PHE A 72 -5.54 3.21 -3.14
CA PHE A 72 -6.67 4.02 -2.69
C PHE A 72 -7.78 4.09 -3.74
N HIS A 73 -8.97 4.53 -3.31
CA HIS A 73 -10.13 4.70 -4.18
C HIS A 73 -10.82 6.04 -3.92
N CYS A 74 -11.16 6.75 -4.98
CA CYS A 74 -11.84 8.04 -4.91
C CYS A 74 -13.36 7.85 -4.92
N ASN A 75 -13.99 7.94 -3.75
CA ASN A 75 -15.46 7.83 -3.62
C ASN A 75 -16.22 9.02 -4.24
N ARG A 76 -15.54 10.15 -4.42
CA ARG A 76 -16.09 11.38 -4.99
C ARG A 76 -15.06 12.06 -5.87
N TRP A 77 -15.54 12.66 -6.95
CA TRP A 77 -14.76 13.50 -7.84
C TRP A 77 -15.32 14.92 -7.79
N SER A 78 -14.44 15.90 -7.96
CA SER A 78 -14.85 17.29 -8.12
C SER A 78 -14.62 17.70 -9.56
N GLU A 79 -15.69 18.17 -10.18
CA GLU A 79 -15.71 18.56 -11.57
C GLU A 79 -15.25 20.01 -11.70
N THR A 80 -14.41 20.28 -12.69
CA THR A 80 -13.97 21.63 -13.04
C THR A 80 -13.86 21.70 -14.55
N ALA A 81 -14.49 22.73 -15.13
CA ALA A 81 -14.46 22.95 -16.57
C ALA A 81 -13.43 24.05 -16.89
N ASN A 82 -12.49 23.75 -17.75
CA ASN A 82 -11.56 24.74 -18.31
C ASN A 82 -12.21 25.32 -19.56
N VAL A 83 -12.67 26.55 -19.46
CA VAL A 83 -13.38 27.24 -20.54
C VAL A 83 -12.52 28.38 -21.06
N GLU A 84 -12.19 28.33 -22.34
CA GLU A 84 -11.54 29.43 -23.04
C GLU A 84 -12.61 30.40 -23.56
N ILE A 85 -12.56 31.64 -23.08
CA ILE A 85 -13.47 32.70 -23.50
C ILE A 85 -12.70 33.68 -24.36
N THR A 86 -13.17 33.90 -25.57
CA THR A 86 -12.60 34.84 -26.52
C THR A 86 -13.57 36.00 -26.73
N HIS A 87 -13.12 37.22 -26.44
CA HIS A 87 -13.91 38.44 -26.56
C HIS A 87 -13.23 39.44 -27.48
N PHE A 88 -13.97 39.96 -28.45
CA PHE A 88 -13.51 41.06 -29.31
C PHE A 88 -13.85 42.41 -28.67
N ASN A 89 -12.82 43.15 -28.27
CA ASN A 89 -12.97 44.51 -27.78
C ASN A 89 -13.02 45.49 -28.95
N ALA A 90 -14.22 45.93 -29.33
CA ALA A 90 -14.43 46.88 -30.42
C ALA A 90 -13.76 48.25 -30.19
N ILE A 91 -13.60 48.67 -28.93
CA ILE A 91 -12.97 49.96 -28.57
C ILE A 91 -11.45 49.90 -28.80
N LYS A 92 -10.82 48.77 -28.44
CA LYS A 92 -9.37 48.55 -28.61
C LYS A 92 -9.01 47.90 -29.96
N GLY A 93 -10.00 47.52 -30.76
CA GLY A 93 -9.81 46.77 -32.02
C GLY A 93 -9.08 45.44 -31.83
N LYS A 94 -9.14 44.83 -30.65
CA LYS A 94 -8.33 43.66 -30.28
C LYS A 94 -9.19 42.54 -29.71
N THR A 95 -8.87 41.31 -30.11
CA THR A 95 -9.41 40.09 -29.51
C THR A 95 -8.57 39.67 -28.31
N GLU A 96 -9.23 39.37 -27.20
CA GLU A 96 -8.62 38.87 -25.97
C GLU A 96 -9.20 37.49 -25.64
N SER A 97 -8.34 36.52 -25.36
CA SER A 97 -8.72 35.17 -24.95
C SER A 97 -8.25 34.91 -23.52
N HIS A 98 -9.08 34.26 -22.71
CA HIS A 98 -8.75 33.91 -21.35
C HIS A 98 -9.27 32.52 -20.99
N MET A 99 -8.41 31.71 -20.37
CA MET A 99 -8.76 30.37 -19.89
C MET A 99 -9.23 30.46 -18.44
N ILE A 100 -10.49 30.12 -18.19
CA ILE A 100 -11.13 30.20 -16.89
C ILE A 100 -11.43 28.79 -16.37
N HIS A 101 -11.04 28.54 -15.13
CA HIS A 101 -11.36 27.31 -14.42
C HIS A 101 -12.67 27.51 -13.66
N MET A 102 -13.77 26.99 -14.20
CA MET A 102 -15.10 27.18 -13.63
C MET A 102 -15.58 25.96 -12.88
N ARG A 103 -16.21 26.20 -11.72
CA ARG A 103 -16.92 25.19 -10.92
C ARG A 103 -18.43 25.46 -10.98
N PRO A 104 -19.27 24.42 -10.90
CA PRO A 104 -20.71 24.61 -10.89
C PRO A 104 -21.18 25.56 -9.79
N ASN A 105 -22.11 26.46 -10.14
CA ASN A 105 -22.75 27.43 -9.24
C ASN A 105 -21.82 28.45 -8.57
N ILE A 106 -20.59 28.63 -9.10
CA ILE A 106 -19.65 29.66 -8.65
C ILE A 106 -19.47 30.68 -9.79
N PRO A 107 -19.98 31.92 -9.64
CA PRO A 107 -19.76 32.98 -10.62
C PRO A 107 -18.30 33.39 -10.71
N VAL A 108 -17.79 33.56 -11.93
CA VAL A 108 -16.46 34.10 -12.22
C VAL A 108 -16.59 35.36 -13.06
N THR A 109 -15.98 36.44 -12.60
CA THR A 109 -15.99 37.74 -13.28
C THR A 109 -14.74 37.91 -14.14
N TRP A 110 -14.93 38.27 -15.41
CA TRP A 110 -13.83 38.65 -16.31
C TRP A 110 -14.24 39.87 -17.15
N ASN A 111 -13.44 40.93 -17.07
CA ASN A 111 -13.77 42.25 -17.64
C ASN A 111 -15.15 42.74 -17.15
N SER A 112 -16.07 43.04 -18.06
CA SER A 112 -17.45 43.44 -17.80
C SER A 112 -18.45 42.27 -17.76
N PHE A 113 -17.97 41.03 -17.91
CA PHE A 113 -18.81 39.85 -18.00
C PHE A 113 -18.72 39.01 -16.73
N THR A 114 -19.84 38.43 -16.34
CA THR A 114 -19.92 37.44 -15.27
C THR A 114 -20.38 36.13 -15.88
N TYR A 115 -19.55 35.11 -15.77
CA TYR A 115 -19.85 33.77 -16.25
C TYR A 115 -20.20 32.89 -15.08
N THR A 116 -21.26 32.10 -15.18
CA THR A 116 -21.62 31.11 -14.17
C THR A 116 -21.83 29.79 -14.87
N LEU A 117 -21.07 28.78 -14.45
CA LEU A 117 -21.29 27.41 -14.91
C LEU A 117 -22.43 26.82 -14.10
N THR A 118 -23.55 26.49 -14.74
CA THR A 118 -24.75 25.98 -14.05
C THR A 118 -24.64 24.49 -13.74
N SER A 119 -24.28 23.68 -14.74
CA SER A 119 -24.20 22.23 -14.62
C SER A 119 -23.12 21.65 -15.52
N ILE A 120 -22.49 20.58 -15.06
CA ILE A 120 -21.60 19.73 -15.86
C ILE A 120 -22.27 18.35 -15.93
N THR A 121 -22.40 17.79 -17.13
CA THR A 121 -22.87 16.41 -17.32
C THR A 121 -21.69 15.57 -17.75
N ILE A 122 -21.29 14.61 -16.92
CA ILE A 122 -20.22 13.67 -17.24
C ILE A 122 -20.87 12.37 -17.72
N PRO A 123 -20.52 11.84 -18.91
CA PRO A 123 -20.99 10.54 -19.34
C PRO A 123 -20.49 9.44 -18.38
N PRO A 124 -21.08 8.24 -18.39
CA PRO A 124 -20.56 7.14 -17.57
C PRO A 124 -19.07 6.90 -17.90
N THR A 125 -18.19 7.20 -16.95
CA THR A 125 -16.73 7.08 -17.06
C THR A 125 -16.23 6.02 -16.08
N PRO A 126 -16.19 4.74 -16.48
CA PRO A 126 -15.81 3.63 -15.61
C PRO A 126 -14.42 3.80 -14.97
N MET A 127 -13.51 4.52 -15.64
CA MET A 127 -12.17 4.85 -15.14
C MET A 127 -12.17 5.71 -13.88
N LEU A 128 -13.27 6.40 -13.54
CA LEU A 128 -13.37 7.15 -12.29
C LEU A 128 -13.79 6.25 -11.11
N ASN A 129 -14.23 5.02 -11.39
CA ASN A 129 -14.69 4.06 -10.38
C ASN A 129 -13.74 2.86 -10.25
N VAL A 130 -12.44 3.08 -10.45
CA VAL A 130 -11.40 2.06 -10.23
C VAL A 130 -10.47 2.50 -9.10
N PRO A 131 -9.80 1.56 -8.42
CA PRO A 131 -8.73 1.89 -7.50
C PRO A 131 -7.51 2.43 -8.24
N PHE A 132 -6.70 3.18 -7.52
CA PHE A 132 -5.42 3.73 -7.98
C PHE A 132 -4.30 3.20 -7.09
N ILE A 133 -3.09 3.20 -7.65
CA ILE A 133 -1.86 2.91 -6.93
C ILE A 133 -0.91 4.10 -7.10
N SER A 134 -0.29 4.55 -6.01
CA SER A 134 0.66 5.66 -6.05
C SER A 134 1.88 5.39 -5.18
N ASN A 135 3.04 5.89 -5.59
CA ASN A 135 4.24 5.98 -4.77
C ASN A 135 4.51 7.41 -4.25
N GLY A 136 3.48 8.28 -4.30
CA GLY A 136 3.57 9.71 -3.95
C GLY A 136 4.06 10.61 -5.09
N ASN A 137 4.84 10.09 -6.04
CA ASN A 137 5.33 10.83 -7.21
C ASN A 137 4.54 10.52 -8.49
N GLN A 138 4.15 9.27 -8.66
CA GLN A 138 3.47 8.75 -9.84
C GLN A 138 2.24 7.96 -9.39
N THR A 139 1.17 8.09 -10.16
CA THR A 139 -0.09 7.40 -9.90
C THR A 139 -0.50 6.63 -11.15
N ALA A 140 -0.91 5.38 -10.95
CA ALA A 140 -1.43 4.51 -11.98
C ALA A 140 -2.80 3.97 -11.59
N ILE A 141 -3.55 3.51 -12.59
CA ILE A 141 -4.79 2.76 -12.35
C ILE A 141 -4.41 1.37 -11.85
N TRP A 142 -5.12 0.88 -10.84
CA TRP A 142 -5.04 -0.49 -10.36
C TRP A 142 -6.23 -1.28 -10.93
N PRO A 143 -6.07 -1.98 -12.08
CA PRO A 143 -7.20 -2.58 -12.79
C PRO A 143 -7.75 -3.83 -12.11
N THR A 144 -6.98 -4.44 -11.19
CA THR A 144 -7.41 -5.65 -10.51
C THR A 144 -8.31 -5.34 -9.31
N ARG A 145 -9.30 -6.21 -9.09
CA ARG A 145 -10.18 -6.17 -7.92
C ARG A 145 -9.57 -6.86 -6.70
N THR A 146 -8.37 -7.43 -6.84
CA THR A 146 -7.67 -8.10 -5.75
C THR A 146 -6.73 -7.13 -5.05
N LEU A 147 -6.76 -7.14 -3.73
CA LEU A 147 -5.73 -6.46 -2.93
C LEU A 147 -4.46 -7.31 -2.90
N PRO A 148 -3.28 -6.68 -2.72
CA PRO A 148 -2.05 -7.42 -2.53
C PRO A 148 -2.14 -8.29 -1.26
N PRO A 149 -1.52 -9.49 -1.27
CA PRO A 149 -1.57 -10.41 -0.13
C PRO A 149 -0.83 -9.84 1.10
N LEU A 150 0.17 -8.99 0.88
CA LEU A 150 0.85 -8.25 1.92
C LEU A 150 0.37 -6.80 1.88
N GLN A 151 -0.22 -6.35 2.98
CA GLN A 151 -0.68 -4.97 3.17
C GLN A 151 -0.13 -4.46 4.49
N CYS A 152 0.16 -3.17 4.50
CA CYS A 152 0.63 -2.49 5.69
C CYS A 152 -0.44 -1.50 6.15
N ASN A 153 -0.73 -1.48 7.45
CA ASN A 153 -1.58 -0.44 8.02
C ASN A 153 -0.69 0.76 8.38
N ILE A 154 -0.93 1.90 7.72
CA ILE A 154 -0.12 3.12 7.85
C ILE A 154 -0.16 3.71 9.28
N GLU A 155 -1.12 3.33 10.11
CA GLU A 155 -1.18 3.75 11.53
C GLU A 155 -0.02 3.19 12.40
N LEU A 156 0.80 2.27 11.89
CA LEU A 156 1.89 1.61 12.65
C LEU A 156 3.29 1.69 12.01
N GLN A 157 3.50 2.51 10.97
CA GLN A 157 4.78 2.54 10.24
C GLN A 157 5.60 3.84 10.30
N PRO A 158 5.91 4.42 11.49
CA PRO A 158 7.09 5.27 11.60
C PRO A 158 8.40 4.45 11.61
N GLU A 159 8.37 3.14 11.88
CA GLU A 159 9.58 2.41 12.29
C GLU A 159 10.37 1.71 11.17
N ILE A 160 9.83 1.55 9.96
CA ILE A 160 10.59 0.91 8.87
C ILE A 160 11.63 1.90 8.26
N SER A 161 11.47 3.21 8.45
CA SER A 161 12.48 4.21 8.08
C SER A 161 13.64 4.34 9.06
N SER A 162 13.63 3.63 10.20
CA SER A 162 14.68 3.70 11.23
C SER A 162 15.66 2.53 11.19
N ALA A 163 15.51 1.57 10.27
CA ALA A 163 16.58 0.61 9.96
C ALA A 163 17.51 1.24 8.89
N ARG A 164 18.12 2.37 9.25
CA ARG A 164 19.36 2.82 8.59
C ARG A 164 20.47 1.88 9.05
N LEU A 165 21.00 1.11 8.10
CA LEU A 165 22.44 0.86 8.05
C LEU A 165 23.08 2.00 7.25
#